data_AF-A0A0G3EF82-F1
#
_entry.id   AF-A0A0G3EF82-F1
#
_cell.length_a   1.000
_cell.length_b   1.000
_cell.length_c   1.000
_cell.angle_alpha   90.00
_cell.angle_beta   90.00
_cell.angle_gamma   90.00
#
_symmetry.space_group_name_H-M   'P 1'
#
loop_
_entity.id
_entity.type
_entity.pdbx_description
1 polymer ?
#
loop_
_entity_poly.entity_id
_entity_poly.type
_entity_poly.pdbx_seq_one_letter_code
_entity_poly.pdbx_strand_id
1 'polypeptide(L)'
;MLEVTIGGVQVFWPALVGLGLLIGFLTGLFGVGGGFLLTPCLRILFGVPYPVAVGSDLVQIFCTGSVSAFKHWRRGDVDVKLGVLLAAGAATGSFLGKEIMSVLQQEAGSLRIAGRSQPMLDVVMNLLFLALMAAVAVSIIREKTQEGGDTDRVDTVFSQRLRKLALPPRMSFETSGTSFSLWVPVGVALVVGMLTGLMGVGGGFIMFPLLVYVLGVSTVAAVGTGAFQIVFATGAGAMAHFSEGHVSLPLVGFLLVGSITGVQLGVRLSHRLAGRRLRRYFAGVLSLGILLILYSLAGQFGVI
;
A
#
# COMPACT_ATOMS: atom_id res chain seq x y z
N MET A 1 -26.48 21.98 -3.82
CA MET A 1 -27.06 20.68 -3.39
C MET A 1 -26.18 19.47 -3.71
N LEU A 2 -24.98 19.63 -4.30
CA LEU A 2 -24.07 18.51 -4.63
C LEU A 2 -22.72 18.59 -3.88
N GLU A 3 -22.63 19.46 -2.89
CA GLU A 3 -21.41 19.74 -2.14
C GLU A 3 -21.59 19.37 -0.67
N VAL A 4 -20.54 18.78 -0.09
CA VAL A 4 -20.49 18.37 1.31
C VAL A 4 -19.27 19.03 1.95
N THR A 5 -19.45 19.59 3.14
CA THR A 5 -18.36 20.20 3.90
C THR A 5 -17.55 19.13 4.63
N ILE A 6 -16.28 18.99 4.27
CA ILE A 6 -15.34 18.05 4.88
C ILE A 6 -14.12 18.83 5.37
N GLY A 7 -13.91 18.89 6.69
CA GLY A 7 -12.77 19.60 7.26
C GLY A 7 -12.71 21.08 6.88
N GLY A 8 -13.86 21.72 6.66
CA GLY A 8 -13.96 23.13 6.26
C GLY A 8 -13.96 23.41 4.76
N VAL A 9 -13.80 22.38 3.91
CA VAL A 9 -13.80 22.53 2.44
C VAL A 9 -15.07 21.95 1.84
N GLN A 10 -15.66 22.66 0.87
CA GLN A 10 -16.80 22.16 0.10
C GLN A 10 -16.32 21.22 -1.00
N VAL A 11 -16.81 19.98 -0.96
CA VAL A 11 -16.39 18.92 -1.89
C VAL A 11 -17.58 18.37 -2.64
N PHE A 12 -17.44 18.23 -3.96
CA PHE A 12 -18.43 17.60 -4.82
C PHE A 12 -18.53 16.09 -4.53
N TRP A 13 -19.61 15.67 -3.85
CA TRP A 13 -19.74 14.29 -3.37
C TRP A 13 -19.74 13.22 -4.47
N PRO A 14 -20.25 13.44 -5.71
CA PRO A 14 -20.17 12.44 -6.76
C PRO A 14 -18.73 12.17 -7.20
N ALA A 15 -17.84 13.16 -7.14
CA ALA A 15 -16.42 12.96 -7.42
C ALA A 15 -15.74 12.12 -6.33
N LEU A 16 -16.17 12.22 -5.06
CA LEU A 16 -15.72 11.31 -4.00
C LEU A 16 -16.16 9.88 -4.27
N VAL A 17 -17.40 9.67 -4.71
CA VAL A 17 -17.86 8.32 -5.11
C VAL A 17 -17.04 7.79 -6.29
N GLY A 18 -16.77 8.62 -7.31
CA GLY A 18 -15.93 8.26 -8.45
C GLY A 18 -14.50 7.92 -8.06
N LEU A 19 -13.87 8.72 -7.19
CA LEU A 19 -12.55 8.45 -6.64
C LEU A 19 -12.56 7.16 -5.83
N GLY A 20 -13.58 6.96 -4.99
CA GLY A 20 -13.81 5.74 -4.25
C GLY A 20 -13.86 4.54 -5.19
N LEU A 21 -14.63 4.61 -6.27
CA LEU A 21 -14.72 3.54 -7.27
C LEU A 21 -13.36 3.20 -7.88
N LEU A 22 -12.58 4.21 -8.27
CA LEU A 22 -11.24 4.02 -8.81
C LEU A 22 -10.31 3.36 -7.78
N ILE A 23 -10.23 3.92 -6.57
CA ILE A 23 -9.35 3.42 -5.51
C ILE A 23 -9.76 2.02 -5.04
N GLY A 24 -11.06 1.77 -4.93
CA GLY A 24 -11.60 0.45 -4.63
C GLY A 24 -11.28 -0.56 -5.72
N PHE A 25 -11.39 -0.16 -6.99
CA PHE A 25 -10.98 -0.99 -8.12
C PHE A 25 -9.51 -1.37 -8.05
N LEU A 26 -8.61 -0.41 -7.82
CA LEU A 26 -7.18 -0.67 -7.63
C LEU A 26 -6.91 -1.56 -6.40
N THR A 27 -7.63 -1.33 -5.30
CA THR A 27 -7.52 -2.14 -4.07
C THR A 27 -7.97 -3.58 -4.29
N GLY A 28 -9.04 -3.81 -5.06
CA GLY A 28 -9.47 -5.15 -5.44
C GLY A 28 -8.52 -5.84 -6.40
N LEU A 29 -7.90 -5.06 -7.30
CA LEU A 29 -7.01 -5.55 -8.36
C LEU A 29 -5.63 -5.96 -7.81
N PHE A 30 -5.07 -5.18 -6.88
CA PHE A 30 -3.70 -5.38 -6.37
C PHE A 30 -3.63 -5.82 -4.91
N GLY A 31 -4.71 -5.68 -4.12
CA GLY A 31 -4.71 -6.06 -2.70
C GLY A 31 -3.83 -5.15 -1.83
N VAL A 32 -3.51 -3.96 -2.35
CA VAL A 32 -2.48 -3.07 -1.83
C VAL A 32 -3.04 -2.00 -0.88
N GLY A 33 -4.36 -1.78 -0.86
CA GLY A 33 -5.03 -0.65 -0.19
C GLY A 33 -4.54 0.68 -0.75
N GLY A 34 -5.38 1.34 -1.52
CA GLY A 34 -4.97 2.49 -2.33
C GLY A 34 -4.60 3.78 -1.58
N GLY A 35 -4.20 3.72 -0.30
CA GLY A 35 -3.90 4.90 0.51
C GLY A 35 -2.75 5.76 0.01
N PHE A 36 -1.76 5.13 -0.63
CA PHE A 36 -0.66 5.85 -1.28
C PHE A 36 -1.14 6.76 -2.42
N LEU A 37 -2.35 6.55 -2.96
CA LEU A 37 -2.99 7.43 -3.95
C LEU A 37 -4.15 8.22 -3.35
N LEU A 38 -4.95 7.63 -2.46
CA LEU A 38 -6.16 8.26 -1.95
C LEU A 38 -5.82 9.49 -1.10
N THR A 39 -4.86 9.39 -0.18
CA THR A 39 -4.40 10.53 0.62
C THR A 39 -3.93 11.72 -0.25
N PRO A 40 -2.98 11.56 -1.21
CA PRO A 40 -2.58 12.68 -2.06
C PRO A 40 -3.71 13.16 -2.98
N CYS A 41 -4.60 12.28 -3.46
CA CYS A 41 -5.74 12.69 -4.26
C CYS A 41 -6.71 13.59 -3.46
N LEU A 42 -7.02 13.24 -2.21
CA LEU A 42 -7.89 14.03 -1.34
C LEU A 42 -7.28 15.39 -1.02
N ARG A 43 -5.97 15.44 -0.78
CA ARG A 43 -5.26 16.69 -0.51
C ARG A 43 -5.17 17.58 -1.76
N ILE A 44 -4.71 17.04 -2.89
CA ILE A 44 -4.38 17.82 -4.09
C ILE A 44 -5.63 18.19 -4.89
N LEU A 45 -6.57 17.25 -5.10
CA LEU A 45 -7.77 17.52 -5.91
C LEU A 45 -8.91 18.17 -5.11
N PHE A 46 -9.01 17.87 -3.82
CA PHE A 46 -10.16 18.29 -3.00
C PHE A 46 -9.80 19.20 -1.84
N GLY A 47 -8.50 19.51 -1.63
CA GLY A 47 -8.05 20.44 -0.59
C GLY A 47 -8.28 19.93 0.84
N VAL A 48 -8.56 18.64 1.04
CA VAL A 48 -8.88 18.09 2.36
C VAL A 48 -7.63 18.19 3.26
N PRO A 49 -7.77 18.68 4.51
CA PRO A 49 -6.66 18.74 5.45
C PRO A 49 -5.97 17.39 5.64
N TYR A 50 -4.64 17.40 5.68
CA TYR A 50 -3.84 16.16 5.72
C TYR A 50 -4.22 15.18 6.84
N PRO A 51 -4.43 15.60 8.10
CA PRO A 51 -4.85 14.68 9.16
C PRO A 51 -6.19 14.01 8.86
N VAL A 52 -7.16 14.78 8.36
CA VAL A 52 -8.50 14.29 8.00
C VAL A 52 -8.44 13.34 6.81
N ALA A 53 -7.58 13.63 5.82
CA ALA A 53 -7.38 12.78 4.65
C ALA A 53 -6.81 11.42 5.05
N VAL A 54 -5.71 11.40 5.83
CA VAL A 54 -5.05 10.15 6.27
C VAL A 54 -5.97 9.32 7.16
N GLY A 55 -6.62 9.94 8.15
CA GLY A 55 -7.52 9.23 9.05
C GLY A 55 -8.73 8.62 8.32
N SER A 56 -9.37 9.40 7.44
CA SER A 56 -10.51 8.92 6.64
C SER A 56 -10.10 7.84 5.64
N ASP A 57 -8.93 7.97 5.03
CA ASP A 57 -8.35 6.98 4.11
C ASP A 57 -8.11 5.64 4.82
N LEU A 58 -7.51 5.63 6.01
CA LEU A 58 -7.27 4.38 6.76
C LEU A 58 -8.57 3.62 7.08
N VAL A 59 -9.63 4.33 7.47
CA VAL A 59 -10.95 3.71 7.70
C VAL A 59 -11.52 3.15 6.39
N GLN A 60 -11.39 3.91 5.29
CA GLN A 60 -11.83 3.47 3.97
C GLN A 60 -11.07 2.21 3.51
N ILE A 61 -9.75 2.16 3.69
CA ILE A 61 -8.92 1.00 3.35
C ILE A 61 -9.24 -0.18 4.25
N PHE A 62 -9.48 0.02 5.55
CA PHE A 62 -9.88 -1.06 6.45
C PHE A 62 -11.17 -1.75 5.96
N CYS A 63 -12.19 -0.96 5.65
CA CYS A 63 -13.46 -1.47 5.15
C CYS A 63 -13.33 -2.13 3.77
N THR A 64 -12.68 -1.47 2.81
CA THR A 64 -12.51 -2.01 1.45
C THR A 64 -11.53 -3.17 1.38
N GLY A 65 -10.47 -3.12 2.17
CA GLY A 65 -9.52 -4.20 2.38
C GLY A 65 -10.23 -5.43 2.92
N SER A 66 -11.15 -5.26 3.88
CA SER A 66 -11.96 -6.38 4.42
C SER A 66 -12.82 -7.02 3.34
N VAL A 67 -13.48 -6.21 2.50
CA VAL A 67 -14.24 -6.71 1.34
C VAL A 67 -13.32 -7.41 0.33
N SER A 68 -12.16 -6.83 0.02
CA SER A 68 -11.19 -7.39 -0.92
C SER A 68 -10.64 -8.73 -0.43
N ALA A 69 -10.16 -8.78 0.82
CA ALA A 69 -9.68 -9.96 1.52
C ALA A 69 -10.74 -11.06 1.52
N PHE A 70 -11.98 -10.73 1.86
CA PHE A 70 -13.08 -11.71 1.87
C PHE A 70 -13.37 -12.27 0.47
N LYS A 71 -13.32 -11.45 -0.59
CA LYS A 71 -13.56 -11.91 -1.95
C LYS A 71 -12.42 -12.77 -2.50
N HIS A 72 -11.16 -12.43 -2.19
CA HIS A 72 -9.98 -13.25 -2.51
C HIS A 72 -9.96 -14.54 -1.69
N TRP A 73 -10.36 -14.49 -0.42
CA TRP A 73 -10.41 -15.67 0.45
C TRP A 73 -11.44 -16.69 -0.06
N ARG A 74 -12.64 -16.23 -0.46
CA ARG A 74 -13.66 -17.10 -1.09
C ARG A 74 -13.22 -17.75 -2.40
N ARG A 75 -12.16 -17.25 -3.02
CA ARG A 75 -11.59 -17.76 -4.28
C ARG A 75 -10.36 -18.64 -4.05
N GLY A 76 -9.89 -18.75 -2.82
CA GLY A 76 -8.73 -19.56 -2.46
C GLY A 76 -7.38 -18.87 -2.65
N ASP A 77 -7.35 -17.54 -2.86
CA ASP A 77 -6.12 -16.79 -3.16
C ASP A 77 -5.41 -16.25 -1.92
N VAL A 78 -6.05 -16.39 -0.75
CA VAL A 78 -5.49 -15.89 0.51
C VAL A 78 -4.75 -17.02 1.20
N ASP A 79 -3.44 -16.84 1.36
CA ASP A 79 -2.66 -17.68 2.23
C ASP A 79 -2.73 -17.13 3.66
N VAL A 80 -3.69 -17.63 4.45
CA VAL A 80 -3.96 -17.09 5.79
C VAL A 80 -2.75 -17.23 6.71
N LYS A 81 -1.99 -18.33 6.60
CA LYS A 81 -0.78 -18.54 7.41
C LYS A 81 0.26 -17.47 7.10
N LEU A 82 0.53 -17.23 5.81
CA LEU A 82 1.46 -16.18 5.39
C LEU A 82 0.92 -14.80 5.79
N GLY A 83 -0.36 -14.54 5.57
CA GLY A 83 -1.01 -13.27 5.88
C GLY A 83 -0.91 -12.89 7.36
N VAL A 84 -1.11 -13.84 8.27
CA VAL A 84 -0.97 -13.60 9.73
C VAL A 84 0.48 -13.28 10.10
N LEU A 85 1.45 -14.01 9.54
CA LEU A 85 2.87 -13.75 9.77
C LEU A 85 3.30 -12.38 9.28
N LEU A 86 2.83 -12.00 8.08
CA LEU A 86 3.08 -10.68 7.52
C LEU A 86 2.41 -9.58 8.35
N ALA A 87 1.19 -9.80 8.83
CA ALA A 87 0.49 -8.85 9.69
C ALA A 87 1.22 -8.63 11.02
N ALA A 88 1.65 -9.71 11.69
CA ALA A 88 2.39 -9.63 12.94
C ALA A 88 3.75 -8.94 12.78
N GLY A 89 4.51 -9.31 11.73
CA GLY A 89 5.79 -8.69 11.41
C GLY A 89 5.64 -7.21 11.06
N ALA A 90 4.65 -6.86 10.22
CA ALA A 90 4.39 -5.48 9.82
C ALA A 90 3.90 -4.62 10.98
N ALA A 91 3.05 -5.15 11.86
CA ALA A 91 2.63 -4.43 13.07
C ALA A 91 3.83 -4.12 13.96
N THR A 92 4.63 -5.13 14.30
CA THR A 92 5.83 -4.98 15.14
C THR A 92 6.83 -4.01 14.50
N GLY A 93 7.06 -4.14 13.19
CA GLY A 93 7.92 -3.25 12.43
C GLY A 93 7.41 -1.81 12.45
N SER A 94 6.10 -1.59 12.31
CA SER A 94 5.50 -0.24 12.32
C SER A 94 5.71 0.46 13.65
N PHE A 95 5.55 -0.24 14.78
CA PHE A 95 5.87 0.30 16.09
C PHE A 95 7.34 0.71 16.18
N LEU A 96 8.27 -0.16 15.78
CA LEU A 96 9.70 0.15 15.77
C LEU A 96 10.03 1.33 14.83
N GLY A 97 9.39 1.38 13.65
CA GLY A 97 9.55 2.47 12.69
C GLY A 97 9.08 3.81 13.25
N LYS A 98 7.95 3.83 13.98
CA LYS A 98 7.45 5.03 14.65
C LYS A 98 8.41 5.50 15.75
N GLU A 99 8.91 4.58 16.58
CA GLU A 99 9.88 4.92 17.63
C GLU A 99 11.17 5.49 17.02
N ILE A 100 11.72 4.83 15.99
CA ILE A 100 12.89 5.34 15.25
C ILE A 100 12.60 6.74 14.67
N MET A 101 11.42 6.95 14.07
CA MET A 101 11.03 8.27 13.56
C MET A 101 11.01 9.31 14.67
N SER A 102 10.45 8.97 15.84
CA SER A 102 10.33 9.91 16.96
C SER A 102 11.69 10.36 17.50
N VAL A 103 12.67 9.44 17.56
CA VAL A 103 14.05 9.75 17.96
C VAL A 103 14.72 10.61 16.89
N LEU A 104 14.56 10.23 15.61
CA LEU A 104 15.16 10.96 14.51
C LEU A 104 14.58 12.38 14.38
N GLN A 105 13.30 12.58 14.68
CA GLN A 105 12.64 13.89 14.74
C GLN A 105 13.20 14.82 15.81
N GLN A 106 13.65 14.27 16.94
CA GLN A 106 14.25 15.08 18.01
C GLN A 106 15.63 15.61 17.64
N GLU A 107 16.38 14.87 16.81
CA GLU A 107 17.73 15.23 16.38
C GLU A 107 17.78 15.95 15.02
N ALA A 108 16.69 15.93 14.26
CA ALA A 108 16.67 16.50 12.91
C ALA A 108 16.48 18.02 12.93
N GLY A 109 17.46 18.72 12.34
CA GLY A 109 17.34 20.13 12.01
C GLY A 109 16.32 20.38 10.89
N SER A 110 15.98 21.66 10.67
CA SER A 110 15.18 22.09 9.53
C SER A 110 16.08 22.49 8.37
N LEU A 111 15.74 22.06 7.15
CA LEU A 111 16.37 22.55 5.94
C LEU A 111 15.57 23.74 5.42
N ARG A 112 16.25 24.86 5.14
CA ARG A 112 15.65 25.99 4.43
C ARG A 112 15.92 25.81 2.95
N ILE A 113 14.91 25.35 2.21
CA ILE A 113 14.98 25.21 0.76
C ILE A 113 13.96 26.19 0.15
N ALA A 114 14.40 27.01 -0.81
CA ALA A 114 13.55 28.00 -1.50
C ALA A 114 12.76 28.96 -0.56
N GLY A 115 13.35 29.36 0.57
CA GLY A 115 12.73 30.31 1.51
C GLY A 115 11.68 29.71 2.46
N ARG A 116 11.31 28.43 2.29
CA ARG A 116 10.45 27.69 3.23
C ARG A 116 11.29 26.77 4.12
N SER A 117 11.06 26.83 5.43
CA SER A 117 11.68 25.89 6.37
C SER A 117 10.87 24.60 6.35
N GLN A 118 11.47 23.52 5.84
CA GLN A 118 10.87 22.20 5.90
C GLN A 118 11.70 21.31 6.83
N PRO A 119 11.05 20.43 7.61
CA PRO A 119 11.77 19.40 8.36
C PRO A 119 12.62 18.56 7.41
N MET A 120 13.90 18.36 7.72
CA MET A 120 14.80 17.56 6.89
C MET A 120 14.26 16.14 6.68
N LEU A 121 13.58 15.60 7.69
CA LEU A 121 12.99 14.27 7.68
C LEU A 121 11.90 14.10 6.64
N ASP A 122 11.02 15.09 6.47
CA ASP A 122 9.94 15.02 5.49
C ASP A 122 10.51 14.89 4.07
N VAL A 123 11.56 15.65 3.79
CA VAL A 123 12.27 15.59 2.50
C VAL A 123 12.93 14.22 2.32
N VAL A 124 13.68 13.75 3.33
CA VAL A 124 14.37 12.45 3.28
C VAL A 124 13.39 11.29 3.11
N MET A 125 12.27 11.28 3.84
CA MET A 125 11.26 10.23 3.75
C MET A 125 10.54 10.24 2.40
N ASN A 126 10.20 11.42 1.87
CA ASN A 126 9.63 11.53 0.54
C ASN A 126 10.61 11.03 -0.55
N LEU A 127 11.90 11.34 -0.42
CA LEU A 127 12.93 10.84 -1.34
C LEU A 127 13.13 9.33 -1.22
N LEU A 128 13.16 8.79 0.00
CA LEU A 128 13.25 7.34 0.25
C LEU A 128 12.04 6.62 -0.34
N PHE A 129 10.84 7.17 -0.15
CA PHE A 129 9.60 6.65 -0.71
C PHE A 129 9.64 6.65 -2.25
N LEU A 130 10.05 7.78 -2.84
CA LEU A 130 10.20 7.91 -4.29
C LEU A 130 11.21 6.91 -4.86
N ALA A 131 12.36 6.74 -4.20
CA ALA A 131 13.39 5.80 -4.59
C ALA A 131 12.89 4.35 -4.54
N LEU A 132 12.16 3.98 -3.48
CA LEU A 132 11.57 2.65 -3.33
C LEU A 132 10.54 2.37 -4.42
N MET A 133 9.60 3.30 -4.66
CA MET A 133 8.61 3.16 -5.72
C MET A 133 9.26 3.07 -7.10
N ALA A 134 10.26 3.90 -7.38
CA ALA A 134 10.99 3.87 -8.64
C ALA A 134 11.73 2.54 -8.83
N ALA A 135 12.40 2.04 -7.78
CA ALA A 135 13.09 0.75 -7.82
C ALA A 135 12.11 -0.40 -8.15
N VAL A 136 10.94 -0.42 -7.51
CA VAL A 136 9.89 -1.41 -7.79
C VAL A 136 9.31 -1.26 -9.20
N ALA A 137 8.99 -0.05 -9.63
CA ALA A 137 8.47 0.20 -10.97
C ALA A 137 9.47 -0.26 -12.04
N VAL A 138 10.76 0.07 -11.85
CA VAL A 138 11.85 -0.37 -12.72
C VAL A 138 12.04 -1.88 -12.69
N SER A 139 11.93 -2.54 -11.52
CA SER A 139 12.05 -4.00 -11.45
C SER A 139 10.94 -4.70 -12.22
N ILE A 140 9.71 -4.17 -12.20
CA ILE A 140 8.59 -4.68 -12.98
C ILE A 140 8.80 -4.44 -14.49
N ILE A 141 9.26 -3.25 -14.87
CA ILE A 141 9.48 -2.90 -16.28
C ILE A 141 10.63 -3.72 -16.89
N ARG A 142 11.69 -3.98 -16.12
CA ARG A 142 12.85 -4.78 -16.54
C ARG A 142 12.59 -6.29 -16.53
N GLU A 143 11.40 -6.72 -16.14
CA GLU A 143 11.01 -8.13 -16.11
C GLU A 143 10.99 -8.73 -17.53
N LYS A 144 12.00 -9.54 -17.84
CA LYS A 144 12.14 -10.22 -19.15
C LYS A 144 10.98 -11.19 -19.36
N THR A 145 10.44 -11.22 -20.58
CA THR A 145 9.49 -12.24 -21.01
C THR A 145 10.19 -13.59 -20.99
N GLN A 146 9.82 -14.46 -20.05
CA GLN A 146 10.19 -15.86 -20.16
C GLN A 146 9.18 -16.52 -21.11
N GLU A 147 9.61 -16.85 -22.32
CA GLU A 147 8.79 -17.62 -23.27
C GLU A 147 8.60 -19.03 -22.71
N GLY A 148 7.34 -19.42 -22.44
CA GLY A 148 6.97 -20.78 -22.01
C GLY A 148 6.94 -21.07 -20.51
N GLY A 149 7.17 -20.09 -19.62
CA GLY A 149 7.12 -20.28 -18.15
C GLY A 149 5.77 -19.88 -17.50
N ASP A 150 5.52 -20.33 -16.27
CA ASP A 150 4.37 -19.93 -15.45
C ASP A 150 4.35 -18.39 -15.27
N THR A 151 3.47 -17.71 -16.01
CA THR A 151 3.41 -16.22 -16.03
C THR A 151 3.02 -15.60 -14.69
N ASP A 152 2.48 -16.42 -13.78
CA ASP A 152 1.94 -15.96 -12.51
C ASP A 152 3.00 -15.90 -11.41
N ARG A 153 4.11 -16.64 -11.55
CA ARG A 153 5.24 -16.63 -10.63
C ARG A 153 6.45 -15.88 -11.19
N VAL A 154 7.22 -15.26 -10.29
CA VAL A 154 8.49 -14.64 -10.63
C VAL A 154 9.59 -15.33 -9.83
N ASP A 155 10.39 -16.15 -10.50
CA ASP A 155 11.58 -16.75 -9.90
C ASP A 155 12.78 -15.81 -10.08
N THR A 156 13.04 -15.00 -9.06
CA THR A 156 14.18 -14.06 -9.05
C THR A 156 15.40 -14.74 -8.43
N VAL A 157 16.62 -14.30 -8.76
CA VAL A 157 17.86 -14.81 -8.14
C VAL A 157 17.80 -14.73 -6.61
N PHE A 158 17.15 -13.68 -6.09
CA PHE A 158 16.95 -13.49 -4.66
C PHE A 158 15.98 -14.51 -4.06
N SER A 159 14.82 -14.76 -4.69
CA SER A 159 13.86 -15.75 -4.21
C SER A 159 14.42 -17.17 -4.26
N GLN A 160 15.24 -17.50 -5.27
CA GLN A 160 15.96 -18.77 -5.34
C GLN A 160 17.01 -18.92 -4.23
N ARG A 161 17.75 -17.84 -3.90
CA ARG A 161 18.70 -17.84 -2.76
C ARG A 161 17.98 -17.98 -1.42
N LEU A 162 16.84 -17.32 -1.23
CA LEU A 162 16.00 -17.45 -0.04
C LEU A 162 15.41 -18.86 0.12
N ARG A 163 15.00 -19.53 -0.97
CA ARG A 163 14.56 -20.94 -0.91
C ARG A 163 15.68 -21.89 -0.48
N LYS A 164 16.95 -21.56 -0.80
CA LYS A 164 18.12 -22.34 -0.37
C LYS A 164 18.49 -22.11 1.09
N LEU A 165 18.07 -20.98 1.70
CA LEU A 165 18.23 -20.73 3.13
C LEU A 165 17.28 -21.64 3.93
N ALA A 166 17.79 -22.82 4.29
CA ALA A 166 17.08 -23.85 5.02
C ALA A 166 17.13 -23.65 6.55
N LEU A 167 16.70 -22.49 7.05
CA LEU A 167 16.61 -22.28 8.51
C LEU A 167 15.31 -22.93 9.06
N PRO A 168 15.38 -23.83 10.07
CA PRO A 168 14.18 -24.34 10.73
C PRO A 168 13.50 -23.25 11.59
N PRO A 169 12.15 -23.22 11.72
CA PRO A 169 11.14 -24.12 11.15
C PRO A 169 10.70 -23.72 9.73
N ARG A 170 10.50 -24.74 8.87
CA ARG A 170 9.95 -24.58 7.51
C ARG A 170 8.42 -24.63 7.56
N MET A 171 7.76 -23.68 6.93
CA MET A 171 6.31 -23.72 6.73
C MET A 171 6.00 -23.81 5.23
N SER A 172 5.11 -24.74 4.88
CA SER A 172 4.52 -24.79 3.55
C SER A 172 3.34 -23.82 3.49
N PHE A 173 3.34 -23.01 2.44
CA PHE A 173 2.30 -22.05 2.10
C PHE A 173 1.57 -22.61 0.88
N GLU A 174 0.49 -23.36 1.14
CA GLU A 174 -0.22 -24.18 0.14
C GLU A 174 -0.79 -23.32 -0.99
N THR A 175 -1.48 -22.24 -0.64
CA THR A 175 -2.04 -21.28 -1.58
C THR A 175 -0.95 -20.52 -2.34
N SER A 176 0.14 -20.18 -1.64
CA SER A 176 1.28 -19.50 -2.25
C SER A 176 2.17 -20.45 -3.09
N GLY A 177 1.92 -21.76 -3.02
CA GLY A 177 2.73 -22.88 -3.55
C GLY A 177 4.23 -22.69 -3.37
N THR A 178 4.62 -22.18 -2.21
CA THR A 178 6.02 -21.94 -1.85
C THR A 178 6.28 -22.43 -0.43
N SER A 179 7.53 -22.73 -0.12
CA SER A 179 7.95 -23.12 1.22
C SER A 179 9.11 -22.23 1.64
N PHE A 180 8.93 -21.51 2.74
CA PHE A 180 9.96 -20.64 3.30
C PHE A 180 10.23 -21.02 4.75
N SER A 181 11.40 -20.61 5.23
CA SER A 181 11.64 -20.51 6.66
C SER A 181 10.71 -19.45 7.24
N LEU A 182 10.12 -19.71 8.40
CA LEU A 182 9.24 -18.79 9.13
C LEU A 182 9.84 -17.37 9.25
N TRP A 183 11.15 -17.29 9.46
CA TRP A 183 11.88 -16.05 9.71
C TRP A 183 11.94 -15.14 8.50
N VAL A 184 11.86 -15.68 7.28
CA VAL A 184 12.00 -14.90 6.06
C VAL A 184 10.77 -14.00 5.84
N PRO A 185 9.52 -14.50 5.80
CA PRO A 185 8.34 -13.64 5.72
C PRO A 185 8.23 -12.65 6.89
N VAL A 186 8.56 -13.09 8.11
CA VAL A 186 8.51 -12.22 9.30
C VAL A 186 9.52 -11.09 9.18
N GLY A 187 10.77 -11.36 8.80
CA GLY A 187 11.81 -10.34 8.62
C GLY A 187 11.47 -9.37 7.49
N VAL A 188 10.97 -9.88 6.37
CA VAL A 188 10.48 -9.06 5.24
C VAL A 188 9.34 -8.15 5.70
N ALA A 189 8.35 -8.69 6.42
CA ALA A 189 7.25 -7.92 6.96
C ALA A 189 7.68 -6.90 8.01
N LEU A 190 8.67 -7.22 8.85
CA LEU A 190 9.23 -6.29 9.83
C LEU A 190 9.89 -5.09 9.14
N VAL A 191 10.69 -5.32 8.09
CA VAL A 191 11.30 -4.24 7.31
C VAL A 191 10.23 -3.38 6.63
N VAL A 192 9.21 -4.01 6.01
CA VAL A 192 8.08 -3.27 5.42
C VAL A 192 7.33 -2.48 6.47
N GLY A 193 7.07 -3.08 7.63
CA GLY A 193 6.43 -2.44 8.77
C GLY A 193 7.23 -1.22 9.24
N MET A 194 8.54 -1.36 9.41
CA MET A 194 9.42 -0.24 9.78
C MET A 194 9.34 0.89 8.76
N LEU A 195 9.45 0.59 7.47
CA LEU A 195 9.32 1.59 6.41
C LEU A 195 7.93 2.25 6.44
N THR A 196 6.88 1.48 6.72
CA THR A 196 5.50 1.98 6.85
C THR A 196 5.35 2.92 8.05
N GLY A 197 5.89 2.53 9.22
CA GLY A 197 5.87 3.34 10.44
C GLY A 197 6.71 4.61 10.32
N LEU A 198 7.84 4.55 9.61
CA LEU A 198 8.68 5.70 9.29
C LEU A 198 7.96 6.65 8.32
N MET A 199 7.36 6.14 7.25
CA MET A 199 6.78 6.97 6.19
C MET A 199 5.36 7.44 6.50
N GLY A 200 4.64 6.79 7.41
CA GLY A 200 3.25 7.10 7.73
C GLY A 200 2.25 6.84 6.58
N VAL A 201 2.70 6.21 5.49
CA VAL A 201 1.88 5.86 4.32
C VAL A 201 1.55 4.37 4.37
N GLY A 202 0.27 4.00 4.30
CA GLY A 202 -0.20 2.62 4.42
C GLY A 202 0.62 1.62 3.58
N GLY A 203 1.33 0.71 4.26
CA GLY A 203 2.42 -0.10 3.71
C GLY A 203 2.09 -1.17 2.66
N GLY A 204 0.82 -1.33 2.30
CA GLY A 204 0.41 -2.43 1.43
C GLY A 204 0.98 -2.36 0.02
N PHE A 205 1.34 -1.17 -0.48
CA PHE A 205 1.91 -1.01 -1.83
C PHE A 205 3.36 -1.49 -1.90
N ILE A 206 4.05 -1.54 -0.77
CA ILE A 206 5.39 -2.13 -0.64
C ILE A 206 5.27 -3.65 -0.49
N MET A 207 4.25 -4.12 0.22
CA MET A 207 4.08 -5.55 0.51
C MET A 207 3.87 -6.38 -0.76
N PHE A 208 3.01 -5.93 -1.68
CA PHE A 208 2.73 -6.64 -2.94
C PHE A 208 3.98 -6.98 -3.77
N PRO A 209 4.84 -6.01 -4.15
CA PRO A 209 6.04 -6.30 -4.92
C PRO A 209 7.05 -7.14 -4.13
N LEU A 210 7.11 -7.00 -2.80
CA LEU A 210 7.97 -7.85 -1.97
C LEU A 210 7.48 -9.31 -1.99
N LEU A 211 6.18 -9.55 -1.88
CA LEU A 211 5.62 -10.90 -1.98
C LEU A 211 5.97 -11.55 -3.32
N VAL A 212 5.89 -10.79 -4.41
CA VAL A 212 6.12 -11.33 -5.76
C VAL A 212 7.61 -11.45 -6.10
N TYR A 213 8.41 -10.40 -5.90
CA TYR A 213 9.81 -10.36 -6.36
C TYR A 213 10.82 -10.81 -5.31
N VAL A 214 10.52 -10.65 -4.02
CA VAL A 214 11.42 -11.09 -2.94
C VAL A 214 11.06 -12.51 -2.51
N LEU A 215 9.78 -12.73 -2.20
CA LEU A 215 9.30 -14.04 -1.75
C LEU A 215 8.91 -14.95 -2.92
N GLY A 216 8.72 -14.47 -4.15
CA GLY A 216 8.36 -15.37 -5.27
C GLY A 216 6.99 -16.04 -5.10
N VAL A 217 6.08 -15.41 -4.36
CA VAL A 217 4.68 -15.82 -4.24
C VAL A 217 4.00 -15.55 -5.59
N SER A 218 3.05 -16.42 -5.98
CA SER A 218 2.29 -16.18 -7.21
C SER A 218 1.55 -14.84 -7.13
N THR A 219 1.39 -14.18 -8.26
CA THR A 219 0.88 -12.81 -8.30
C THR A 219 -0.54 -12.74 -7.73
N VAL A 220 -1.39 -13.72 -8.07
CA VAL A 220 -2.76 -13.81 -7.54
C VAL A 220 -2.76 -14.05 -6.02
N ALA A 221 -1.91 -14.97 -5.52
CA ALA A 221 -1.83 -15.22 -4.08
C ALA A 221 -1.23 -14.03 -3.31
N ALA A 222 -0.31 -13.27 -3.92
CA ALA A 222 0.25 -12.06 -3.35
C ALA A 222 -0.81 -10.96 -3.22
N VAL A 223 -1.70 -10.80 -4.22
CA VAL A 223 -2.85 -9.89 -4.14
C VAL A 223 -3.78 -10.29 -2.99
N GLY A 224 -4.19 -11.56 -2.93
CA GLY A 224 -5.10 -12.03 -1.88
C GLY A 224 -4.50 -11.91 -0.48
N THR A 225 -3.29 -12.41 -0.31
CA THR A 225 -2.58 -12.38 0.98
C THR A 225 -2.26 -10.94 1.42
N GLY A 226 -1.91 -10.06 0.49
CA GLY A 226 -1.75 -8.62 0.76
C GLY A 226 -3.06 -7.97 1.20
N ALA A 227 -4.17 -8.27 0.53
CA ALA A 227 -5.50 -7.78 0.91
C ALA A 227 -5.91 -8.25 2.32
N PHE A 228 -5.53 -9.46 2.71
CA PHE A 228 -5.75 -9.95 4.07
C PHE A 228 -4.87 -9.21 5.08
N GLN A 229 -3.57 -9.10 4.82
CA GLN A 229 -2.61 -8.46 5.72
C GLN A 229 -2.97 -6.99 5.97
N ILE A 230 -3.38 -6.26 4.94
CA ILE A 230 -3.64 -4.83 5.06
C ILE A 230 -4.82 -4.51 5.98
N VAL A 231 -5.81 -5.40 6.09
CA VAL A 231 -6.94 -5.23 7.03
C VAL A 231 -6.44 -5.05 8.46
N PHE A 232 -5.45 -5.84 8.87
CA PHE A 232 -4.88 -5.74 10.21
C PHE A 232 -4.06 -4.46 10.37
N ALA A 233 -3.25 -4.12 9.37
CA ALA A 233 -2.41 -2.93 9.42
C ALA A 233 -3.24 -1.63 9.46
N THR A 234 -4.26 -1.51 8.60
CA THR A 234 -5.09 -0.31 8.56
C THR A 234 -6.15 -0.28 9.64
N GLY A 235 -6.59 -1.42 10.16
CA GLY A 235 -7.48 -1.45 11.33
C GLY A 235 -6.86 -0.77 12.56
N ALA A 236 -5.58 -1.05 12.84
CA ALA A 236 -4.85 -0.41 13.94
C ALA A 236 -4.67 1.10 13.71
N GLY A 237 -4.27 1.51 12.50
CA GLY A 237 -4.11 2.92 12.14
C GLY A 237 -5.43 3.69 12.14
N ALA A 238 -6.50 3.08 11.61
CA ALA A 238 -7.84 3.65 11.59
C ALA A 238 -8.34 3.90 13.02
N MET A 239 -8.13 2.94 13.94
CA MET A 239 -8.50 3.11 15.35
C MET A 239 -7.77 4.28 16.00
N ALA A 240 -6.46 4.41 15.77
CA ALA A 240 -5.67 5.50 16.31
C ALA A 240 -6.17 6.87 15.81
N HIS A 241 -6.31 7.06 14.49
CA HIS A 241 -6.80 8.33 13.93
C HIS A 241 -8.26 8.63 14.26
N PHE A 242 -9.09 7.58 14.44
CA PHE A 242 -10.46 7.75 14.92
C PHE A 242 -10.49 8.30 16.34
N SER A 243 -9.61 7.82 17.22
CA SER A 243 -9.49 8.32 18.60
C SER A 243 -8.99 9.77 18.67
N GLU A 244 -8.21 10.22 17.67
CA GLU A 244 -7.72 11.60 17.56
C GLU A 244 -8.74 12.57 16.93
N GLY A 245 -9.90 12.09 16.48
CA GLY A 245 -10.90 12.93 15.80
C GLY A 245 -10.53 13.32 14.36
N HIS A 246 -9.53 12.66 13.78
CA HIS A 246 -9.03 12.91 12.42
C HIS A 246 -9.82 12.15 11.33
N VAL A 247 -11.03 11.68 11.62
CA VAL A 247 -11.83 10.88 10.68
C VAL A 247 -13.11 11.62 10.31
N SER A 248 -13.31 11.88 9.02
CA SER A 248 -14.56 12.41 8.49
C SER A 248 -15.45 11.27 8.00
N LEU A 249 -16.43 10.87 8.82
CA LEU A 249 -17.40 9.83 8.45
C LEU A 249 -18.17 10.12 7.14
N PRO A 250 -18.56 11.37 6.82
CA PRO A 250 -19.18 11.67 5.53
C PRO A 250 -18.26 11.36 4.35
N LEU A 251 -16.99 11.77 4.42
CA LEU A 251 -15.99 11.49 3.39
C LEU A 251 -15.82 9.98 3.18
N VAL A 252 -15.64 9.24 4.29
CA VAL A 252 -15.54 7.78 4.27
C VAL A 252 -16.78 7.17 3.63
N GLY A 253 -17.99 7.61 4.02
CA GLY A 253 -19.25 7.10 3.48
C GLY A 253 -19.32 7.19 1.95
N PHE A 254 -19.05 8.36 1.37
CA PHE A 254 -19.06 8.53 -0.09
C PHE A 254 -17.99 7.70 -0.79
N LEU A 255 -16.77 7.65 -0.23
CA LEU A 255 -15.71 6.83 -0.77
C LEU A 255 -16.08 5.34 -0.72
N LEU A 256 -16.74 4.87 0.34
CA LEU A 256 -17.17 3.48 0.51
C LEU A 256 -18.20 3.05 -0.54
N VAL A 257 -19.18 3.90 -0.86
CA VAL A 257 -20.19 3.61 -1.88
C VAL A 257 -19.53 3.26 -3.22
N GLY A 258 -18.59 4.08 -3.67
CA GLY A 258 -17.85 3.81 -4.89
C GLY A 258 -16.90 2.63 -4.75
N SER A 259 -16.13 2.62 -3.66
CA SER A 259 -15.01 1.69 -3.50
C SER A 259 -15.43 0.25 -3.26
N ILE A 260 -16.56 -0.02 -2.59
CA ILE A 260 -17.10 -1.38 -2.51
C ILE A 260 -17.37 -1.91 -3.91
N THR A 261 -18.06 -1.14 -4.76
CA THR A 261 -18.35 -1.52 -6.15
C THR A 261 -17.05 -1.70 -6.95
N GLY A 262 -16.10 -0.77 -6.79
CA GLY A 262 -14.76 -0.84 -7.38
C GLY A 262 -14.05 -2.14 -7.03
N VAL A 263 -13.96 -2.49 -5.74
CA VAL A 263 -13.32 -3.73 -5.26
C VAL A 263 -13.94 -4.93 -5.94
N GLN A 264 -15.26 -4.96 -6.09
CA GLN A 264 -15.91 -6.09 -6.73
C GLN A 264 -15.48 -6.30 -8.18
N LEU A 265 -15.31 -5.21 -8.93
CA LEU A 265 -14.83 -5.22 -10.31
C LEU A 265 -13.33 -5.55 -10.37
N GLY A 266 -12.54 -4.96 -9.48
CA GLY A 266 -11.09 -5.17 -9.38
C GLY A 266 -10.73 -6.64 -9.12
N VAL A 267 -11.38 -7.27 -8.13
CA VAL A 267 -11.18 -8.69 -7.82
C VAL A 267 -11.62 -9.58 -8.98
N ARG A 268 -12.70 -9.25 -9.69
CA ARG A 268 -13.10 -10.04 -10.87
C ARG A 268 -12.06 -9.93 -11.99
N LEU A 269 -11.48 -8.75 -12.20
CA LEU A 269 -10.51 -8.51 -13.24
C LEU A 269 -9.14 -9.12 -12.91
N SER A 270 -8.72 -9.12 -11.64
CA SER A 270 -7.43 -9.71 -11.22
C SER A 270 -7.28 -11.16 -11.66
N HIS A 271 -8.36 -11.95 -11.63
CA HIS A 271 -8.36 -13.35 -12.09
C HIS A 271 -8.44 -13.53 -13.60
N ARG A 272 -8.91 -12.51 -14.34
CA ARG A 272 -8.97 -12.58 -15.81
C ARG A 272 -7.65 -12.14 -16.44
N LEU A 273 -6.79 -11.47 -15.68
CA LEU A 273 -5.50 -11.01 -16.12
C LEU A 273 -4.43 -12.02 -15.75
N ALA A 274 -3.58 -12.35 -16.71
CA ALA A 274 -2.33 -13.05 -16.40
C ALA A 274 -1.50 -12.20 -15.41
N GLY A 275 -0.84 -12.84 -14.43
CA GLY A 275 -0.07 -12.14 -13.40
C GLY A 275 0.87 -11.08 -13.95
N ARG A 276 1.51 -11.33 -15.10
CA ARG A 276 2.36 -10.35 -15.77
C ARG A 276 1.64 -9.06 -16.20
N ARG A 277 0.40 -9.15 -16.69
CA ARG A 277 -0.41 -7.96 -17.02
C ARG A 277 -0.78 -7.22 -15.75
N LEU A 278 -1.12 -7.95 -14.68
CA LEU A 278 -1.42 -7.38 -13.38
C LEU A 278 -0.22 -6.59 -12.83
N ARG A 279 1.00 -7.17 -12.85
CA ARG A 279 2.23 -6.49 -12.44
C ARG A 279 2.50 -5.24 -13.28
N ARG A 280 2.32 -5.30 -14.61
CA ARG A 280 2.49 -4.12 -15.49
C ARG A 280 1.49 -3.00 -15.18
N TYR A 281 0.22 -3.33 -14.93
CA TYR A 281 -0.74 -2.31 -14.50
C TYR A 281 -0.36 -1.73 -13.15
N PHE A 282 0.13 -2.55 -12.22
CA PHE A 282 0.64 -2.07 -10.94
C PHE A 282 1.78 -1.06 -11.13
N ALA A 283 2.77 -1.37 -11.98
CA ALA A 283 3.85 -0.43 -12.31
C ALA A 283 3.33 0.90 -12.89
N GLY A 284 2.32 0.87 -13.76
CA GLY A 284 1.69 2.10 -14.27
C GLY A 284 1.08 2.95 -13.15
N VAL A 285 0.44 2.31 -12.17
CA VAL A 285 -0.15 2.96 -11.00
C VAL A 285 0.93 3.50 -10.05
N LEU A 286 2.04 2.78 -9.86
CA LEU A 286 3.21 3.27 -9.12
C LEU A 286 3.80 4.51 -9.80
N SER A 287 3.95 4.49 -11.12
CA SER A 287 4.44 5.63 -11.91
C SER A 287 3.55 6.86 -11.74
N LEU A 288 2.22 6.69 -11.70
CA LEU A 288 1.30 7.78 -11.37
C LEU A 288 1.54 8.33 -9.96
N GLY A 289 1.72 7.45 -8.97
CA GLY A 289 2.06 7.85 -7.60
C GLY A 289 3.36 8.66 -7.51
N ILE A 290 4.40 8.21 -8.24
CA ILE A 290 5.68 8.92 -8.38
C ILE A 290 5.44 10.33 -8.95
N LEU A 291 4.65 10.47 -10.01
CA LEU A 291 4.33 11.77 -10.62
C LEU A 291 3.58 12.70 -9.64
N LEU A 292 2.62 12.17 -8.88
CA LEU A 292 1.87 12.96 -7.89
C LEU A 292 2.78 13.48 -6.76
N ILE A 293 3.74 12.66 -6.31
CA ILE A 293 4.69 13.06 -5.28
C ILE A 293 5.67 14.09 -5.82
N LEU A 294 6.17 13.90 -7.05
CA LEU A 294 7.02 14.90 -7.71
C LEU A 294 6.30 16.24 -7.86
N TYR A 295 5.02 16.23 -8.25
CA TYR A 295 4.21 17.45 -8.32
C TYR A 295 4.05 18.10 -6.94
N SER A 296 3.78 17.31 -5.90
CA SER A 296 3.70 17.81 -4.52
C SER A 296 5.02 18.42 -4.04
N LEU A 297 6.16 17.82 -4.37
CA LEU A 297 7.47 18.33 -4.03
C LEU A 297 7.80 19.61 -4.82
N ALA A 298 7.48 19.65 -6.11
CA ALA A 298 7.70 20.82 -6.95
C ALA A 298 6.96 22.07 -6.42
N GLY A 299 5.71 21.92 -5.97
CA GLY A 299 4.95 23.00 -5.31
C GLY A 299 5.48 23.37 -3.91
N GLN A 300 6.11 22.44 -3.20
CA GLN A 300 6.79 22.75 -1.92
C GLN A 300 8.06 23.58 -2.14
N PHE A 301 8.81 23.26 -3.20
CA PHE A 301 10.03 23.96 -3.59
C PHE A 301 9.82 25.24 -4.43
N GLY A 302 8.56 25.63 -4.69
CA GLY A 302 8.22 26.87 -5.41
C GLY A 302 8.63 26.86 -6.89
N VAL A 303 8.78 25.67 -7.47
CA VAL A 303 9.07 25.49 -8.91
C VAL A 303 7.78 25.68 -9.74
N ILE A 304 6.61 25.58 -9.09
CA ILE A 304 5.27 25.71 -9.66
C ILE A 304 4.36 26.40 -8.65
#